data_AF-A0A2D9YFQ0-F1
#
_entry.id   AF-A0A2D9YFQ0-F1
#
_cell.length_a   1.000
_cell.length_b   1.000
_cell.length_c   1.000
_cell.angle_alpha   90.00
_cell.angle_beta   90.00
_cell.angle_gamma   90.00
#
_symmetry.space_group_name_H-M   'P 1'
#
loop_
_entity.id
_entity.type
_entity.pdbx_description
1 polymer ?
#
loop_
_entity_poly.entity_id
_entity_poly.type
_entity_poly.pdbx_seq_one_letter_code
_entity_poly.pdbx_strand_id
1 'polypeptide(L)' 'MGKFKNYIYSNAETQVDNISDDYAKGNIALDVAVDKIKKVDNFEMIIDEHNIEDGLFYAKEDYWKKANAEGRSQ' A
#
# COMPACT_ATOMS: atom_id res chain seq x y z
N MET A 1 -3.45 1.76 22.30
CA MET A 1 -3.70 2.92 21.42
C MET A 1 -5.16 3.37 21.66
N GLY A 2 -5.43 4.66 21.91
CA GLY A 2 -6.78 5.15 22.27
C GLY A 2 -7.75 5.10 21.10
N LYS A 3 -9.08 5.03 21.35
CA LYS A 3 -10.11 4.87 20.29
C LYS A 3 -9.95 5.84 19.10
N PHE A 4 -9.65 7.11 19.38
CA PHE A 4 -9.43 8.13 18.35
C PHE A 4 -8.14 7.89 17.53
N LYS A 5 -7.04 7.50 18.19
CA LYS A 5 -5.79 7.17 17.50
C LYS A 5 -5.93 5.92 16.63
N ASN A 6 -6.71 4.93 17.06
CA ASN A 6 -7.01 3.75 16.26
C ASN A 6 -7.79 4.11 14.99
N TYR A 7 -8.74 5.05 15.11
CA TYR A 7 -9.52 5.50 13.97
C TYR A 7 -8.64 6.18 12.91
N ILE A 8 -7.76 7.10 13.34
CA ILE A 8 -6.80 7.77 12.42
C ILE A 8 -5.89 6.74 11.76
N TYR A 9 -5.32 5.82 12.54
CA TYR A 9 -4.44 4.77 12.02
C TYR A 9 -5.17 3.90 11.00
N SER A 10 -6.35 3.38 11.33
CA SER A 10 -7.11 2.49 10.45
C SER A 10 -7.58 3.19 9.17
N ASN A 11 -7.86 4.49 9.22
CA ASN A 11 -8.17 5.28 8.03
C ASN A 11 -6.94 5.50 7.13
N ALA A 12 -5.76 5.76 7.70
CA ALA A 12 -4.51 5.86 6.94
C ALA A 12 -4.13 4.52 6.33
N GLU A 13 -4.19 3.44 7.11
CA GLU A 13 -3.92 2.06 6.70
C GLU A 13 -4.80 1.66 5.51
N THR A 14 -6.12 1.85 5.61
CA THR A 14 -7.05 1.51 4.53
C THR A 14 -6.73 2.24 3.22
N GLN A 15 -6.31 3.52 3.30
CA GLN A 15 -5.96 4.29 2.11
C GLN A 15 -4.64 3.82 1.50
N VAL A 16 -3.61 3.58 2.31
CA VAL A 16 -2.32 3.06 1.86
C VAL A 16 -2.47 1.67 1.24
N ASP A 17 -3.27 0.80 1.86
CA ASP A 17 -3.56 -0.53 1.34
C ASP A 17 -4.22 -0.48 -0.03
N ASN A 18 -5.25 0.36 -0.21
CA ASN A 18 -5.92 0.52 -1.50
C ASN A 18 -4.96 1.00 -2.60
N ILE A 19 -4.07 1.95 -2.29
CA ILE A 19 -3.08 2.44 -3.25
C ILE A 19 -2.06 1.35 -3.59
N SER A 20 -1.61 0.60 -2.58
CA SER A 20 -0.65 -0.50 -2.74
C SER A 20 -1.25 -1.63 -3.59
N ASP A 21 -2.52 -1.92 -3.40
CA ASP A 21 -3.29 -2.89 -4.19
C ASP A 21 -3.41 -2.46 -5.66
N ASP A 22 -3.70 -1.19 -5.92
CA ASP A 22 -3.76 -0.65 -7.27
C ASP A 22 -2.40 -0.76 -7.97
N TYR A 23 -1.30 -0.47 -7.26
CA TYR A 23 0.05 -0.65 -7.78
C TYR A 23 0.37 -2.13 -8.05
N ALA A 24 0.05 -3.02 -7.10
CA ALA A 24 0.31 -4.44 -7.20
C ALA A 24 -0.38 -5.08 -8.42
N LYS A 25 -1.62 -4.67 -8.68
CA LYS A 25 -2.44 -5.08 -9.84
C LYS A 25 -2.00 -4.44 -11.16
N GLY A 26 -1.10 -3.46 -11.12
CA GLY A 26 -0.64 -2.73 -12.30
C GLY A 26 -1.60 -1.65 -12.80
N ASN A 27 -2.56 -1.21 -11.97
CA ASN A 27 -3.50 -0.12 -12.30
C ASN A 27 -2.81 1.25 -12.31
N ILE A 28 -1.75 1.40 -11.50
CA ILE A 28 -0.95 2.63 -11.40
C ILE A 28 0.55 2.29 -11.42
N ALA A 29 1.35 3.24 -11.90
CA ALA A 29 2.81 3.16 -11.87
C ALA A 29 3.37 3.46 -10.47
N LEU A 30 4.62 3.06 -10.23
CA LEU A 30 5.30 3.19 -8.93
C LEU A 30 5.34 4.65 -8.45
N ASP A 31 5.73 5.57 -9.33
CA ASP A 31 5.81 7.01 -9.05
C ASP A 31 4.45 7.59 -8.64
N VAL A 32 3.38 7.18 -9.32
CA VAL A 32 2.00 7.57 -9.00
C VAL A 32 1.56 7.01 -7.65
N ALA A 33 1.92 5.76 -7.34
CA ALA A 33 1.61 5.13 -6.06
C ALA A 33 2.32 5.85 -4.89
N VAL A 34 3.62 6.15 -5.06
CA VAL A 34 4.41 6.89 -4.07
C VAL A 34 3.82 8.29 -3.83
N ASP A 35 3.52 9.04 -4.89
CA ASP A 35 2.92 10.38 -4.78
C ASP A 35 1.54 10.34 -4.09
N LYS A 36 0.72 9.33 -4.37
CA LYS A 36 -0.57 9.14 -3.70
C LYS A 36 -0.41 8.81 -2.21
N ILE A 37 0.52 7.92 -1.83
CA ILE A 37 0.77 7.56 -0.42
C ILE A 37 1.23 8.77 0.37
N LYS A 38 2.14 9.59 -0.18
CA LYS A 38 2.62 10.82 0.48
C LYS A 38 1.52 11.86 0.71
N LYS A 39 0.38 11.74 0.01
CA LYS A 39 -0.80 12.62 0.17
C LYS A 39 -1.84 12.05 1.15
N VAL A 40 -1.67 10.83 1.65
CA VAL A 40 -2.56 10.26 2.66
C VAL A 40 -2.27 10.91 4.01
N ASP A 41 -3.31 11.42 4.66
CA ASP A 41 -3.18 12.00 5.99
C ASP A 41 -2.64 10.97 6.99
N ASN A 42 -1.54 11.31 7.66
CA ASN A 42 -0.88 10.46 8.65
C ASN A 42 -0.29 9.16 8.06
N PHE A 43 0.09 9.13 6.78
CA PHE A 43 0.74 7.97 6.16
C PHE A 43 2.01 7.51 6.91
N GLU A 44 2.73 8.46 7.52
CA GLU A 44 3.92 8.24 8.36
C GLU A 44 3.66 7.33 9.58
N MET A 45 2.39 7.17 9.98
CA MET A 45 2.02 6.21 11.03
C MET A 45 1.99 4.76 10.54
N ILE A 46 1.95 4.55 9.22
CA ILE A 46 1.81 3.24 8.56
C ILE A 46 3.13 2.82 7.93
N ILE A 47 3.80 3.73 7.23
CA ILE A 47 4.99 3.46 6.44
C ILE A 47 6.01 4.58 6.60
N ASP A 48 7.29 4.21 6.64
CA ASP A 48 8.39 5.16 6.58
C ASP A 48 8.48 5.76 5.17
N GLU A 49 8.58 7.08 5.06
CA GLU A 49 8.66 7.80 3.77
C GLU A 49 9.81 7.29 2.89
N HIS A 50 10.93 6.89 3.51
CA HIS A 50 12.09 6.40 2.79
C HIS A 50 11.94 4.96 2.29
N ASN A 51 10.94 4.22 2.79
CA ASN A 51 10.71 2.81 2.48
C ASN A 51 9.39 2.57 1.73
N ILE A 52 8.75 3.62 1.20
CA ILE A 52 7.48 3.48 0.47
C ILE A 52 7.65 2.56 -0.76
N GLU A 53 8.73 2.74 -1.52
CA GLU A 53 9.00 1.94 -2.71
C GLU A 53 9.22 0.46 -2.39
N ASP A 54 9.99 0.17 -1.33
CA ASP A 54 10.21 -1.20 -0.85
C ASP A 54 8.90 -1.84 -0.38
N GLY A 55 8.08 -1.10 0.38
CA GLY A 55 6.76 -1.57 0.81
C GLY A 55 5.85 -1.92 -0.37
N LEU A 56 5.82 -1.06 -1.38
CA LEU A 56 5.07 -1.29 -2.62
C LEU A 56 5.61 -2.50 -3.40
N PHE A 57 6.94 -2.66 -3.48
CA PHE A 57 7.57 -3.81 -4.13
C PHE A 57 7.13 -5.12 -3.49
N TYR A 58 7.19 -5.23 -2.16
CA TYR A 58 6.75 -6.44 -1.44
C TYR A 58 5.25 -6.68 -1.56
N ALA A 59 4.42 -5.63 -1.54
CA ALA A 59 2.98 -5.76 -1.77
C ALA A 59 2.67 -6.36 -3.14
N LYS A 60 3.41 -5.93 -4.18
CA LYS A 60 3.29 -6.48 -5.52
C LYS A 60 3.74 -7.93 -5.60
N GLU A 61 4.89 -8.28 -5.01
CA GLU A 61 5.36 -9.66 -4.96
C GLU A 61 4.36 -10.58 -4.28
N ASP A 62 3.81 -10.18 -3.13
CA ASP A 62 2.83 -10.98 -2.39
C ASP A 62 1.52 -11.18 -3.18
N TYR A 63 1.04 -10.12 -3.86
CA TYR A 63 -0.11 -10.20 -4.76
C TYR A 63 0.11 -11.26 -5.85
N TRP A 64 1.23 -11.18 -6.57
CA TRP A 64 1.52 -12.12 -7.66
C TRP A 64 1.82 -13.53 -7.16
N LYS A 65 2.41 -13.68 -5.99
CA LYS A 65 2.60 -14.98 -5.34
C LYS A 65 1.25 -15.66 -5.05
N LYS A 66 0.26 -14.91 -4.54
CA LYS A 66 -1.11 -15.40 -4.32
C LYS A 66 -1.83 -15.66 -5.65
N ALA A 67 -1.75 -14.73 -6.60
CA ALA A 67 -2.38 -14.85 -7.92
C ALA A 67 -1.86 -16.09 -8.69
N ASN A 68 -0.55 -16.36 -8.64
CA ASN A 68 0.06 -17.53 -9.25
C ASN A 68 -0.39 -18.83 -8.57
N ALA A 69 -0.55 -18.84 -7.24
CA ALA A 69 -1.12 -19.99 -6.52
C ALA A 69 -2.58 -20.26 -6.92
N GLU A 70 -3.31 -19.23 -7.36
CA GLU A 70 -4.66 -19.34 -7.92
C GLU A 70 -4.69 -19.63 -9.43
N GLY A 71 -3.54 -19.83 -10.08
CA GLY A 71 -3.43 -20.14 -11.50
C GLY A 71 -3.56 -18.93 -12.44
N ARG A 72 -3.43 -17.71 -11.92
CA ARG A 72 -3.33 -16.48 -12.75
C ARG A 72 -1.88 -16.31 -13.22
N SER A 73 -1.68 -15.63 -14.36
CA SER A 73 -0.35 -15.32 -14.91
C SER A 73 -0.18 -13.82 -15.09
N GLN A 74 1.03 -13.33 -14.84
CA GLN A 74 1.46 -11.94 -15.00
C GLN A 74 1.45 -11.47 -16.46
#